data_AF-B2J3X5-F1
#
_entry.id   AF-B2J3X5-F1
#
_cell.length_a   1.000
_cell.length_b   1.000
_cell.length_c   1.000
_cell.angle_alpha   90.00
_cell.angle_beta   90.00
_cell.angle_gamma   90.00
#
_symmetry.space_group_name_H-M   'P 1'
#
loop_
_entity.id
_entity.type
_entity.pdbx_description
1 polymer ?
#
loop_
_entity_poly.entity_id
_entity_poly.type
_entity_poly.pdbx_seq_one_letter_code
_entity_poly.pdbx_strand_id
1 'polypeptide(L)'
;MRKLNIVKYTVKAMKAFFQGWVVAILVIAAAIAGNIKTVIGQDVKKENFLLAQTPINADELELAVALPELAEVMLKGGESSSGRVIGIDAQGQALSIRRNDKTTTIPLSQIQRVVFKNGALVYRSNGRQIIRGERDRPTGKLVTWSGIPLNTFTVKNSTQGQAVVKLKPPVVSTEQLQGIQSVARNRQYVVDEIQFNSQQRTITILAKPY
;
A
#
# COMPACT_ATOMS: atom_id res chain seq x y z
N MET A 1 -80.05 -1.36 -5.35
CA MET A 1 -78.94 -2.12 -4.74
C MET A 1 -77.86 -1.15 -4.23
N ARG A 2 -77.45 -1.31 -2.95
CA ARG A 2 -76.18 -0.92 -2.25
C ARG A 2 -75.56 0.47 -2.57
N LYS A 3 -75.69 1.52 -1.74
CA LYS A 3 -75.06 1.89 -0.44
C LYS A 3 -73.52 1.85 -0.35
N LEU A 4 -72.96 3.02 0.03
CA LEU A 4 -71.76 3.42 0.83
C LEU A 4 -71.06 4.57 0.08
N ASN A 5 -71.09 5.86 0.43
CA ASN A 5 -71.03 6.59 1.71
C ASN A 5 -69.82 6.23 2.57
N ILE A 6 -68.83 7.14 2.68
CA ILE A 6 -68.41 7.82 3.92
C ILE A 6 -67.02 8.46 3.78
N VAL A 7 -67.05 9.80 3.90
CA VAL A 7 -66.23 10.67 4.77
C VAL A 7 -64.72 10.80 4.54
N LYS A 8 -64.38 12.06 4.24
CA LYS A 8 -63.09 12.75 4.41
C LYS A 8 -62.48 12.49 5.79
N TYR A 9 -61.22 12.05 5.83
CA TYR A 9 -60.37 12.25 6.99
C TYR A 9 -59.16 13.10 6.60
N THR A 10 -59.27 14.37 6.97
CA THR A 10 -58.17 15.32 7.10
C THR A 10 -57.27 14.85 8.23
N VAL A 11 -56.07 14.35 7.93
CA VAL A 11 -55.05 14.14 8.98
C VAL A 11 -54.29 15.44 9.17
N LYS A 12 -54.78 16.20 10.14
CA LYS A 12 -54.16 17.38 10.73
C LYS A 12 -53.05 16.91 11.68
N ALA A 13 -51.85 17.42 11.43
CA ALA A 13 -50.75 17.66 12.37
C ALA A 13 -50.28 16.52 13.32
N MET A 14 -49.02 16.12 13.15
CA MET A 14 -48.13 16.01 14.32
C MET A 14 -46.73 16.49 13.95
N LYS A 15 -46.46 17.73 14.39
CA LYS A 15 -45.19 18.43 14.38
C LYS A 15 -44.39 17.86 15.56
N ALA A 16 -43.48 16.92 15.32
CA ALA A 16 -42.60 16.42 16.36
C ALA A 16 -41.52 17.47 16.65
N PHE A 17 -41.67 18.12 17.79
CA PHE A 17 -40.71 19.05 18.39
C PHE A 17 -39.44 18.28 18.80
N PHE A 18 -38.34 18.49 18.09
CA PHE A 18 -37.00 18.18 18.60
C PHE A 18 -36.52 19.36 19.45
N GLN A 19 -36.73 19.28 20.77
CA GLN A 19 -36.19 20.21 21.76
C GLN A 19 -35.10 19.53 22.58
N GLY A 20 -33.88 20.09 22.54
CA GLY A 20 -32.80 19.94 23.52
C GLY A 20 -32.15 18.55 23.57
N TRP A 21 -30.86 18.36 23.79
CA TRP A 21 -29.93 19.15 24.59
C TRP A 21 -28.52 19.03 23.99
N VAL A 22 -27.85 20.16 23.79
CA VAL A 22 -26.41 20.22 23.51
C VAL A 22 -25.69 19.99 24.83
N VAL A 23 -24.99 18.86 24.96
CA VAL A 23 -24.08 18.63 26.08
C VAL A 23 -22.67 18.97 25.61
N ALA A 24 -22.19 20.16 26.00
CA ALA A 24 -20.80 20.53 25.88
C ALA A 24 -20.01 19.83 26.99
N ILE A 25 -19.10 18.91 26.62
CA ILE A 25 -18.14 18.34 27.55
C ILE A 25 -16.79 19.03 27.32
N LEU A 26 -16.50 20.00 28.17
CA LEU A 26 -15.18 20.56 28.41
C LEU A 26 -14.45 19.63 29.39
N VAL A 27 -13.40 18.93 28.95
CA VAL A 27 -12.44 18.31 29.87
C VAL A 27 -11.13 19.06 29.78
N ILE A 28 -10.80 19.70 30.89
CA ILE A 28 -9.56 20.40 31.19
C ILE A 28 -8.44 19.36 31.38
N ALA A 29 -7.29 19.61 30.75
CA ALA A 29 -6.08 18.81 30.88
C ALA A 29 -5.52 18.88 32.30
N ALA A 30 -5.13 17.72 32.85
CA ALA A 30 -4.18 17.63 33.94
C ALA A 30 -2.92 16.92 33.43
N ALA A 31 -1.83 17.67 33.31
CA ALA A 31 -0.51 17.14 33.08
C ALA A 31 -0.02 16.48 34.38
N ILE A 32 0.18 15.15 34.36
CA ILE A 32 0.97 14.47 35.38
C ILE A 32 2.29 14.09 34.74
N ALA A 33 3.29 14.92 35.01
CA ALA A 33 4.70 14.59 34.86
C ALA A 33 5.05 13.51 35.90
N GLY A 34 5.15 12.27 35.45
CA GLY A 34 5.69 11.15 36.23
C GLY A 34 7.11 10.83 35.78
N ASN A 35 8.09 11.24 36.59
CA ASN A 35 9.49 10.89 36.43
C ASN A 35 9.68 9.36 36.56
N ILE A 36 9.99 8.66 35.47
CA ILE A 36 10.66 7.35 35.55
C ILE A 36 12.12 7.57 35.19
N LYS A 37 12.94 7.85 36.20
CA LYS A 37 14.38 7.59 36.18
C LYS A 37 14.60 6.24 36.86
N THR A 38 15.16 5.29 36.12
CA THR A 38 16.46 4.62 36.35
C THR A 38 16.42 3.19 35.80
N VAL A 39 17.18 2.94 34.72
CA VAL A 39 18.30 1.98 34.73
C VAL A 39 19.36 2.53 33.77
N ILE A 40 20.45 3.03 34.36
CA ILE A 40 21.78 3.21 33.76
C ILE A 40 22.34 1.78 33.60
N GLY A 41 23.01 1.32 32.56
CA GLY A 41 23.54 1.90 31.35
C GLY A 41 24.60 0.89 30.87
N GLN A 42 24.63 0.57 29.59
CA GLN A 42 25.88 0.18 28.94
C GLN A 42 26.00 0.92 27.62
N ASP A 43 27.14 1.55 27.52
CA ASP A 43 27.57 2.56 26.60
C ASP A 43 27.86 1.93 25.24
N VAL A 44 27.09 2.27 24.21
CA VAL A 44 27.47 2.01 22.83
C VAL A 44 27.17 3.28 22.03
N LYS A 45 28.26 3.85 21.49
CA LYS A 45 28.31 5.05 20.65
C LYS A 45 27.09 5.17 19.72
N LYS A 46 26.28 6.20 19.98
CA LYS A 46 25.14 6.62 19.16
C LYS A 46 25.66 7.32 17.89
N GLU A 47 25.68 6.59 16.79
CA GLU A 47 25.40 7.21 15.48
C GLU A 47 23.88 7.26 15.31
N ASN A 48 23.39 8.39 14.83
CA ASN A 48 21.97 8.74 14.76
C ASN A 48 21.17 7.82 13.83
N PHE A 49 20.58 6.74 14.38
CA PHE A 49 19.42 6.10 13.78
C PHE A 49 18.16 6.57 14.54
N LEU A 50 17.60 7.69 14.08
CA LEU A 50 16.20 8.03 14.36
C LEU A 50 15.31 7.10 13.53
N LEU A 51 15.21 5.83 13.94
CA LEU A 51 14.08 5.00 13.55
C LEU A 51 12.92 5.41 14.46
N ALA A 52 12.07 6.30 13.95
CA ALA A 52 10.74 6.49 14.52
C ALA A 52 10.06 5.11 14.56
N GLN A 53 9.97 4.52 15.75
CA GLN A 53 9.17 3.32 15.98
C GLN A 53 7.72 3.77 15.97
N THR A 54 7.09 3.73 14.81
CA THR A 54 5.64 3.85 14.72
C THR A 54 5.03 2.71 15.54
N PRO A 55 4.07 2.99 16.45
CA PRO A 55 3.42 1.96 17.25
C PRO A 55 2.89 0.83 16.37
N ILE A 56 3.08 -0.41 16.85
CA ILE A 56 2.68 -1.65 16.18
C ILE A 56 1.14 -1.66 16.10
N ASN A 57 0.60 -1.31 14.95
CA ASN A 57 -0.77 -1.63 14.60
C ASN A 57 -0.73 -3.00 13.94
N ALA A 58 -1.14 -4.04 14.66
CA ALA A 58 -1.16 -5.42 14.16
C ALA A 58 -2.11 -5.62 12.95
N ASP A 59 -2.85 -4.57 12.60
CA ASP A 59 -3.88 -4.59 11.56
C ASP A 59 -3.39 -4.03 10.21
N GLU A 60 -2.27 -3.30 10.15
CA GLU A 60 -1.76 -2.74 8.89
C GLU A 60 -0.22 -2.59 8.91
N LEU A 61 0.43 -3.01 7.82
CA LEU A 61 1.87 -2.87 7.59
C LEU A 61 2.13 -2.04 6.34
N GLU A 62 2.82 -0.91 6.51
CA GLU A 62 3.40 -0.18 5.39
C GLU A 62 4.75 -0.80 5.01
N LEU A 63 4.79 -1.51 3.88
CA LEU A 63 5.95 -2.27 3.44
C LEU A 63 6.67 -1.57 2.27
N ALA A 64 7.96 -1.30 2.45
CA ALA A 64 8.82 -0.84 1.37
C ALA A 64 9.16 -2.00 0.42
N VAL A 65 8.96 -1.79 -0.88
CA VAL A 65 9.28 -2.74 -1.95
C VAL A 65 10.12 -2.06 -3.02
N ALA A 66 10.96 -2.84 -3.70
CA ALA A 66 11.78 -2.35 -4.80
C ALA A 66 11.23 -2.86 -6.14
N LEU A 67 11.10 -1.95 -7.09
CA LEU A 67 10.76 -2.21 -8.49
C LEU A 67 12.05 -2.20 -9.31
N PRO A 68 12.42 -3.33 -9.95
CA PRO A 68 13.55 -3.36 -10.85
C PRO A 68 13.48 -2.34 -11.98
N GLU A 69 14.64 -1.90 -12.45
CA GLU A 69 14.77 -0.85 -13.46
C GLU A 69 14.03 -1.16 -14.76
N LEU A 70 14.03 -2.43 -15.18
CA LEU A 70 13.44 -2.85 -16.43
C LEU A 70 12.24 -3.75 -16.19
N ALA A 71 11.08 -3.24 -16.57
CA ALA A 71 9.83 -3.98 -16.63
C ALA A 71 9.40 -4.18 -18.09
N GLU A 72 8.66 -5.25 -18.32
CA GLU A 72 7.92 -5.52 -19.54
C GLU A 72 6.43 -5.54 -19.21
N VAL A 73 5.71 -4.58 -19.79
CA VAL A 73 4.27 -4.41 -19.68
C VAL A 73 3.63 -5.20 -20.82
N MET A 74 3.05 -6.35 -20.51
CA MET A 74 2.32 -7.17 -21.47
C MET A 74 0.89 -6.66 -21.59
N LEU A 75 0.45 -6.37 -22.80
CA LEU A 75 -0.91 -5.90 -23.10
C LEU A 75 -1.81 -7.09 -23.45
N LYS A 76 -3.12 -6.95 -23.21
CA LYS A 76 -4.11 -8.00 -23.50
C LYS A 76 -4.20 -8.37 -25.00
N GLY A 77 -3.69 -7.51 -25.89
CA GLY A 77 -3.61 -7.76 -27.33
C GLY A 77 -2.32 -8.46 -27.80
N GLY A 78 -1.44 -8.88 -26.88
CA GLY A 78 -0.17 -9.54 -27.20
C GLY A 78 1.01 -8.61 -27.46
N GLU A 79 0.76 -7.32 -27.68
CA GLU A 79 1.80 -6.28 -27.69
C GLU A 79 2.47 -6.15 -26.32
N SER A 80 3.73 -5.72 -26.30
CA SER A 80 4.42 -5.37 -25.08
C SER A 80 5.14 -4.03 -25.19
N SER A 81 5.27 -3.35 -24.06
CA SER A 81 6.07 -2.16 -23.93
C SER A 81 7.01 -2.32 -22.75
N SER A 82 8.23 -1.80 -22.84
CA SER A 82 9.23 -1.98 -21.79
C SER A 82 9.77 -0.66 -21.29
N GLY A 83 10.06 -0.59 -20.00
CA GLY A 83 10.65 0.58 -19.37
C GLY A 83 10.66 0.45 -17.85
N ARG A 84 11.14 1.50 -17.19
CA ARG A 84 11.06 1.63 -15.75
C ARG A 84 9.66 2.05 -15.34
N VAL A 85 9.05 1.34 -14.40
CA VAL A 85 7.79 1.78 -13.78
C VAL A 85 8.06 3.04 -12.95
N ILE A 86 7.40 4.13 -13.29
CA ILE A 86 7.57 5.42 -12.59
C ILE A 86 6.36 5.81 -11.74
N GLY A 87 5.20 5.17 -11.95
CA GLY A 87 4.02 5.41 -11.13
C GLY A 87 2.74 4.89 -11.76
N ILE A 88 1.67 4.98 -10.96
CA ILE A 88 0.28 4.86 -11.39
C ILE A 88 -0.31 6.27 -11.21
N ASP A 89 -1.16 6.71 -12.13
CA ASP A 89 -1.81 8.01 -12.00
C ASP A 89 -2.68 8.09 -10.72
N ALA A 90 -3.02 9.31 -10.31
CA ALA A 90 -3.76 9.56 -9.07
C ALA A 90 -5.15 8.91 -9.08
N GLN A 91 -5.73 8.71 -10.26
CA GLN A 91 -7.04 8.10 -10.46
C GLN A 91 -6.99 6.57 -10.47
N GLY A 92 -5.80 5.97 -10.51
CA GLY A 92 -5.63 4.53 -10.60
C GLY A 92 -6.13 3.95 -11.94
N GLN A 93 -5.98 4.69 -13.03
CA GLN A 93 -6.46 4.35 -14.36
C GLN A 93 -5.34 3.99 -15.33
N ALA A 94 -4.14 4.53 -15.15
CA ALA A 94 -3.01 4.27 -16.03
C ALA A 94 -1.68 4.07 -15.31
N LEU A 95 -0.85 3.18 -15.86
CA LEU A 95 0.54 2.97 -15.50
C LEU A 95 1.43 3.87 -16.36
N SER A 96 2.37 4.54 -15.72
CA SER A 96 3.43 5.28 -16.43
C SER A 96 4.74 4.52 -16.38
N ILE A 97 5.37 4.36 -17.55
CA ILE A 97 6.72 3.82 -17.69
C ILE A 97 7.64 4.82 -18.37
N ARG A 98 8.94 4.76 -18.08
CA ARG A 98 9.97 5.60 -18.71
C ARG A 98 11.05 4.75 -19.39
N ARG A 99 11.40 5.12 -20.62
CA ARG A 99 12.53 4.55 -21.38
C ARG A 99 13.19 5.64 -22.20
N ASN A 100 14.52 5.78 -22.14
CA ASN A 100 15.28 6.79 -22.88
C ASN A 100 14.68 8.20 -22.72
N ASP A 101 14.42 8.59 -21.47
CA ASP A 101 13.78 9.87 -21.08
C ASP A 101 12.38 10.16 -21.64
N LYS A 102 11.80 9.21 -22.39
CA LYS A 102 10.41 9.26 -22.83
C LYS A 102 9.51 8.54 -21.85
N THR A 103 8.49 9.25 -21.37
CA THR A 103 7.39 8.66 -20.58
C THR A 103 6.29 8.16 -21.52
N THR A 104 5.81 6.95 -21.26
CA THR A 104 4.66 6.34 -21.92
C THR A 104 3.63 5.97 -20.87
N THR A 105 2.39 6.37 -21.11
CA THR A 105 1.25 6.09 -20.22
C THR A 105 0.36 5.04 -20.87
N ILE A 106 0.06 3.98 -20.12
CA ILE A 106 -0.67 2.81 -20.59
C ILE A 106 -1.89 2.59 -19.69
N PRO A 107 -3.13 2.61 -20.21
CA PRO A 107 -4.32 2.31 -19.44
C PRO A 107 -4.25 0.94 -18.76
N LEU A 108 -4.54 0.87 -17.46
CA LEU A 108 -4.55 -0.39 -16.70
C LEU A 108 -5.55 -1.41 -17.27
N SER A 109 -6.62 -0.94 -17.91
CA SER A 109 -7.61 -1.79 -18.58
C SER A 109 -7.02 -2.59 -19.76
N GLN A 110 -5.94 -2.08 -20.38
CA GLN A 110 -5.25 -2.72 -21.50
C GLN A 110 -4.09 -3.61 -21.05
N ILE A 111 -3.62 -3.44 -19.81
CA ILE A 111 -2.50 -4.19 -19.26
C ILE A 111 -2.99 -5.58 -18.81
N GLN A 112 -2.27 -6.61 -19.24
CA GLN A 112 -2.44 -7.97 -18.73
C GLN A 112 -1.61 -8.16 -17.47
N ARG A 113 -0.31 -7.83 -17.53
CA ARG A 113 0.63 -7.92 -16.40
C ARG A 113 1.89 -7.10 -16.66
N VAL A 114 2.64 -6.82 -15.61
CA VAL A 114 3.95 -6.17 -15.65
C VAL A 114 4.96 -7.13 -15.05
N VAL A 115 5.92 -7.58 -15.85
CA VAL A 115 6.95 -8.53 -15.44
C VAL A 115 8.28 -7.81 -15.35
N PHE A 116 8.97 -7.93 -14.22
CA PHE A 116 10.29 -7.32 -14.04
C PHE A 116 11.39 -8.29 -14.45
N LYS A 117 12.29 -7.83 -15.33
CA LYS A 117 13.31 -8.70 -15.94
C LYS A 117 14.34 -9.18 -14.92
N ASN A 118 14.68 -10.47 -15.00
CA ASN A 118 15.86 -10.98 -14.31
C ASN A 118 17.12 -10.32 -14.92
N GLY A 119 18.17 -10.12 -14.13
CA GLY A 119 19.33 -9.32 -14.55
C GLY A 119 19.11 -7.80 -14.56
N ALA A 120 17.92 -7.31 -14.16
CA ALA A 120 17.69 -5.87 -14.01
C ALA A 120 18.30 -5.33 -12.72
N LEU A 121 18.78 -4.08 -12.77
CA LEU A 121 19.26 -3.32 -11.63
C LEU A 121 18.13 -3.03 -10.64
N VAL A 122 18.42 -3.17 -9.36
CA VAL A 122 17.54 -2.86 -8.24
C VAL A 122 18.29 -2.00 -7.25
N TYR A 123 17.62 -0.97 -6.72
CA TYR A 123 18.14 -0.17 -5.62
C TYR A 123 17.52 -0.66 -4.32
N ARG A 124 18.35 -0.97 -3.33
CA ARG A 124 17.88 -1.24 -1.97
C ARG A 124 17.53 0.06 -1.26
N SER A 125 16.73 -0.03 -0.19
CA SER A 125 16.33 1.10 0.66
C SER A 125 17.52 1.86 1.27
N ASN A 126 18.67 1.19 1.44
CA ASN A 126 19.94 1.79 1.88
C ASN A 126 20.77 2.39 0.74
N GLY A 127 20.23 2.49 -0.48
CA GLY A 127 20.90 3.00 -1.67
C GLY A 127 21.83 2.01 -2.38
N ARG A 128 22.07 0.82 -1.80
CA ARG A 128 22.92 -0.20 -2.44
C ARG A 128 22.27 -0.73 -3.72
N GLN A 129 23.03 -0.75 -4.79
CA GLN A 129 22.66 -1.36 -6.06
C GLN A 129 22.90 -2.89 -6.02
N ILE A 130 21.95 -3.65 -6.56
CA ILE A 130 22.09 -5.10 -6.79
C ILE A 130 21.58 -5.45 -8.19
N ILE A 131 22.15 -6.49 -8.80
CA ILE A 131 21.68 -7.05 -10.06
C ILE A 131 21.00 -8.39 -9.76
N ARG A 132 19.73 -8.52 -10.17
CA ARG A 132 18.95 -9.75 -9.91
C ARG A 132 19.54 -10.94 -10.65
N GLY A 133 19.64 -12.09 -9.98
CA GLY A 133 20.06 -13.34 -10.60
C GLY A 133 21.58 -13.50 -10.75
N GLU A 134 22.37 -12.51 -10.37
CA GLU A 134 23.84 -12.62 -10.33
C GLU A 134 24.32 -13.07 -8.93
N ARG A 135 25.27 -12.33 -8.33
CA ARG A 135 25.85 -12.62 -7.02
C ARG A 135 24.82 -12.46 -5.90
N ASP A 136 23.93 -11.49 -6.02
CA ASP A 136 22.85 -11.25 -5.05
C ASP A 136 21.63 -12.12 -5.41
N ARG A 137 21.43 -13.19 -4.63
CA ARG A 137 20.31 -14.13 -4.79
C ARG A 137 19.19 -13.82 -3.80
N PRO A 138 17.92 -14.10 -4.16
CA PRO A 138 16.82 -13.99 -3.20
C PRO A 138 17.07 -14.93 -2.02
N THR A 139 16.85 -14.44 -0.80
CA THR A 139 17.11 -15.20 0.43
C THR A 139 15.88 -15.94 0.96
N GLY A 140 14.77 -15.90 0.22
CA GLY A 140 13.50 -16.49 0.64
C GLY A 140 12.61 -16.88 -0.54
N LYS A 141 11.47 -17.48 -0.21
CA LYS A 141 10.49 -17.94 -1.19
C LYS A 141 9.78 -16.77 -1.86
N LEU A 142 9.27 -17.01 -3.07
CA LEU A 142 8.33 -16.13 -3.72
C LEU A 142 7.07 -15.99 -2.85
N VAL A 143 6.64 -14.76 -2.63
CA VAL A 143 5.37 -14.44 -1.98
C VAL A 143 4.43 -13.79 -2.98
N THR A 144 3.14 -14.05 -2.80
CA THR A 144 2.07 -13.47 -3.59
C THR A 144 1.09 -12.76 -2.66
N TRP A 145 0.85 -11.48 -2.91
CA TRP A 145 -0.17 -10.69 -2.22
C TRP A 145 -1.24 -10.31 -3.23
N SER A 146 -2.44 -10.89 -3.10
CA SER A 146 -3.54 -10.72 -4.04
C SER A 146 -4.63 -9.84 -3.46
N GLY A 147 -5.27 -9.04 -4.31
CA GLY A 147 -6.40 -8.20 -3.88
C GLY A 147 -5.98 -6.94 -3.13
N ILE A 148 -4.73 -6.49 -3.28
CA ILE A 148 -4.25 -5.23 -2.71
C ILE A 148 -5.01 -4.07 -3.38
N PRO A 149 -5.70 -3.19 -2.64
CA PRO A 149 -6.34 -2.02 -3.23
C PRO A 149 -5.33 -1.12 -3.96
N LEU A 150 -5.64 -0.70 -5.19
CA LEU A 150 -4.69 0.02 -6.04
C LEU A 150 -4.14 1.30 -5.39
N ASN A 151 -4.97 2.01 -4.61
CA ASN A 151 -4.60 3.23 -3.89
C ASN A 151 -3.64 3.02 -2.70
N THR A 152 -3.34 1.77 -2.35
CA THR A 152 -2.39 1.43 -1.27
C THR A 152 -0.98 1.13 -1.79
N PHE A 153 -0.80 1.10 -3.11
CA PHE A 153 0.50 0.97 -3.76
C PHE A 153 0.95 2.34 -4.29
N THR A 154 2.14 2.77 -3.92
CA THR A 154 2.66 4.09 -4.33
C THR A 154 4.14 4.01 -4.64
N VAL A 155 4.54 4.51 -5.81
CA VAL A 155 5.95 4.72 -6.14
C VAL A 155 6.42 6.00 -5.44
N LYS A 156 7.37 5.87 -4.52
CA LYS A 156 7.92 6.97 -3.72
C LYS A 156 9.14 7.62 -4.39
N ASN A 157 10.00 6.82 -5.01
CA ASN A 157 11.14 7.30 -5.79
C ASN A 157 11.15 6.59 -7.15
N SER A 158 10.68 7.28 -8.19
CA SER A 158 10.56 6.76 -9.54
C SER A 158 11.89 6.58 -10.26
N THR A 159 12.97 7.24 -9.81
CA THR A 159 14.32 7.07 -10.38
C THR A 159 14.99 5.82 -9.85
N GLN A 160 14.75 5.47 -8.58
CA GLN A 160 15.33 4.28 -7.94
C GLN A 160 14.37 3.09 -7.89
N GLY A 161 13.12 3.26 -8.33
CA GLY A 161 12.09 2.23 -8.24
C GLY A 161 11.69 1.90 -6.81
N GLN A 162 11.78 2.85 -5.87
CA GLN A 162 11.29 2.62 -4.51
C GLN A 162 9.78 2.80 -4.49
N ALA A 163 9.06 1.81 -4.00
CA ALA A 163 7.62 1.84 -3.82
C ALA A 163 7.25 1.37 -2.41
N VAL A 164 6.02 1.68 -2.04
CA VAL A 164 5.41 1.28 -0.77
C VAL A 164 4.09 0.59 -1.09
N VAL A 165 3.80 -0.48 -0.37
CA VAL A 165 2.51 -1.16 -0.37
C VAL A 165 1.99 -1.26 1.05
N LYS A 166 0.72 -0.93 1.26
CA LYS A 166 0.07 -1.15 2.57
C LYS A 166 -0.64 -2.50 2.56
N LEU A 167 -0.22 -3.37 3.47
CA LEU A 167 -0.74 -4.71 3.62
C LEU A 167 -1.58 -4.80 4.90
N LYS A 168 -2.76 -5.40 4.81
CA LYS A 168 -3.68 -5.59 5.94
C LYS A 168 -4.61 -6.78 5.71
N PRO A 169 -5.29 -7.32 6.73
CA PRO A 169 -6.36 -8.29 6.51
C PRO A 169 -7.46 -7.70 5.62
N PRO A 170 -8.06 -8.49 4.71
CA PRO A 170 -7.84 -9.92 4.48
C PRO A 170 -6.75 -10.25 3.43
N VAL A 171 -6.02 -9.25 2.89
CA VAL A 171 -4.97 -9.49 1.86
C VAL A 171 -3.86 -10.38 2.41
N VAL A 172 -3.53 -10.19 3.69
CA VAL A 172 -2.62 -11.03 4.48
C VAL A 172 -3.16 -11.14 5.89
N SER A 173 -3.03 -12.32 6.51
CA SER A 173 -3.44 -12.52 7.90
C SER A 173 -2.52 -11.76 8.87
N THR A 174 -2.96 -11.54 10.10
CA THR A 174 -2.17 -10.88 11.14
C THR A 174 -0.86 -11.64 11.42
N GLU A 175 -0.87 -12.97 11.40
CA GLU A 175 0.33 -13.79 11.57
C GLU A 175 1.30 -13.62 10.38
N GLN A 176 0.75 -13.55 9.16
CA GLN A 176 1.55 -13.28 7.96
C GLN A 176 2.16 -11.88 7.99
N LEU A 177 1.44 -10.86 8.47
CA LEU A 177 1.97 -9.51 8.64
C LEU A 177 3.19 -9.48 9.55
N GLN A 178 3.14 -10.19 10.69
CA GLN A 178 4.28 -10.31 11.59
C GLN A 178 5.47 -11.01 10.92
N GLY A 179 5.20 -12.07 10.15
CA GLY A 179 6.23 -12.76 9.36
C GLY A 179 6.89 -11.85 8.32
N ILE A 180 6.10 -11.10 7.57
CA ILE A 180 6.57 -10.13 6.56
C ILE A 180 7.38 -9.03 7.24
N GLN A 181 6.89 -8.48 8.36
CA GLN A 181 7.58 -7.45 9.12
C GLN A 181 8.94 -7.96 9.64
N SER A 182 9.01 -9.19 10.13
CA SER A 182 10.25 -9.83 10.58
C SER A 182 11.29 -9.91 9.45
N VAL A 183 10.88 -10.34 8.25
CA VAL A 183 11.75 -10.38 7.07
C VAL A 183 12.19 -8.97 6.66
N ALA A 184 11.26 -8.01 6.64
CA ALA A 184 11.48 -6.64 6.20
C ALA A 184 12.47 -5.85 7.08
N ARG A 185 12.80 -6.33 8.31
CA ARG A 185 13.82 -5.70 9.17
C ARG A 185 15.22 -5.74 8.55
N ASN A 186 15.54 -6.83 7.84
CA ASN A 186 16.91 -7.11 7.36
C ASN A 186 16.98 -7.33 5.84
N ARG A 187 15.84 -7.33 5.17
CA ARG A 187 15.68 -7.64 3.74
C ARG A 187 14.68 -6.68 3.11
N GLN A 188 14.79 -6.51 1.80
CA GLN A 188 13.79 -5.79 1.03
C GLN A 188 13.13 -6.73 0.04
N TYR A 189 11.80 -6.62 -0.06
CA TYR A 189 11.05 -7.34 -1.08
C TYR A 189 11.25 -6.66 -2.44
N VAL A 190 11.71 -7.44 -3.41
CA VAL A 190 11.88 -7.03 -4.80
C VAL A 190 10.75 -7.65 -5.60
N VAL A 191 10.06 -6.82 -6.39
CA VAL A 191 8.88 -7.23 -7.17
C VAL A 191 9.32 -7.97 -8.43
N ASP A 192 8.75 -9.16 -8.63
CA ASP A 192 8.92 -9.99 -9.83
C ASP A 192 7.81 -9.70 -10.84
N GLU A 193 6.56 -9.54 -10.39
CA GLU A 193 5.40 -9.30 -11.25
C GLU A 193 4.31 -8.49 -10.55
N ILE A 194 3.60 -7.67 -11.31
CA ILE A 194 2.36 -6.99 -10.90
C ILE A 194 1.26 -7.33 -11.91
N GLN A 195 0.12 -7.78 -11.41
CA GLN A 195 -1.10 -7.97 -12.19
C GLN A 195 -2.15 -6.97 -11.74
N PHE A 196 -2.89 -6.40 -12.69
CA PHE A 196 -3.92 -5.40 -12.42
C PHE A 196 -5.31 -6.00 -12.65
N ASN A 197 -6.18 -5.84 -11.66
CA ASN A 197 -7.61 -6.05 -11.82
C ASN A 197 -8.31 -4.69 -11.86
N SER A 198 -8.52 -4.17 -13.07
CA SER A 198 -9.14 -2.85 -13.27
C SER A 198 -10.60 -2.79 -12.83
N GLN A 199 -11.33 -3.93 -12.85
CA GLN A 199 -12.73 -3.99 -12.44
C GLN A 199 -12.87 -3.85 -10.92
N GLN A 200 -12.02 -4.57 -10.18
CA GLN A 200 -12.02 -4.54 -8.71
C GLN A 200 -11.14 -3.44 -8.13
N ARG A 201 -10.38 -2.71 -8.97
CA ARG A 201 -9.37 -1.72 -8.55
C ARG A 201 -8.37 -2.29 -7.55
N THR A 202 -7.90 -3.50 -7.84
CA THR A 202 -6.91 -4.21 -7.04
C THR A 202 -5.71 -4.62 -7.87
N ILE A 203 -4.62 -4.93 -7.19
CA ILE A 203 -3.41 -5.52 -7.77
C ILE A 203 -3.04 -6.81 -7.05
N THR A 204 -2.34 -7.66 -7.79
CA THR A 204 -1.62 -8.80 -7.24
C THR A 204 -0.13 -8.55 -7.44
N ILE A 205 0.65 -8.66 -6.36
CA ILE A 205 2.11 -8.47 -6.38
C ILE A 205 2.78 -9.81 -6.07
N LEU A 206 3.72 -10.19 -6.93
CA LEU A 206 4.65 -11.29 -6.72
C LEU A 206 6.01 -10.71 -6.36
N ALA A 207 6.59 -11.11 -5.22
CA ALA A 207 7.85 -10.55 -4.73
C ALA A 207 8.74 -11.57 -4.02
N LYS A 208 10.05 -11.30 -3.95
CA LYS A 208 11.03 -12.11 -3.21
C LYS A 208 11.89 -11.22 -2.30
N PRO A 209 12.28 -11.67 -1.11
CA PRO A 209 13.21 -10.93 -0.27
C PRO A 209 14.66 -11.07 -0.77
N TYR A 210 15.40 -9.96 -0.83
CA TYR A 210 16.84 -9.85 -1.18
C TYR A 210 17.66 -9.19 -0.08
#